data_AF-A0A3M8SX19-F1
#
_entry.id   AF-A0A3M8SX19-F1
#
_cell.length_a   1.000
_cell.length_b   1.000
_cell.length_c   1.000
_cell.angle_alpha   90.00
_cell.angle_beta   90.00
_cell.angle_gamma   90.00
#
_symmetry.space_group_name_H-M   'P 1'
#
loop_
_entity.id
_entity.type
_entity.pdbx_description
1 polymer ?
#
loop_
_entity_poly.entity_id
_entity_poly.type
_entity_poly.pdbx_seq_one_letter_code
_entity_poly.pdbx_strand_id
1 'polypeptide(L)'
;MSRTATPPVVDRAPINRAAVDGTRDAGVAASFWLRSAAWSVDATLIGVATALLTARSWLPGLARLDAAVERIGEALPQTLQAAVEQASGVSDLLPLLLGDPLLAQATSAMSSAIWQLLLPPILMFTVLGALYHVGFECSHRRASPGKRLLGLWVESRGGRRLRPVQSLLRFGAGALSWLTLNAGHAMAAMPPQHLALHDLLAGTRVRTRPGNRLPLWAMVWLTAFMALQAVVVLKWSFAVAARWQLALESALIG
;
A
#
# COMPACT_ATOMS: atom_id res chain seq x y z
N MET A 1 -33.79 -79.10 23.65
CA MET A 1 -32.57 -78.28 23.82
C MET A 1 -32.51 -77.24 22.71
N SER A 2 -33.05 -76.03 22.92
CA SER A 2 -33.08 -74.99 21.89
C SER A 2 -32.07 -73.90 22.26
N ARG A 3 -31.05 -73.71 21.43
CA ARG A 3 -29.98 -72.71 21.61
C ARG A 3 -30.44 -71.33 21.14
N THR A 4 -30.21 -70.35 22.00
CA THR A 4 -30.30 -68.90 21.79
C THR A 4 -29.33 -68.43 20.70
N ALA A 5 -29.82 -67.66 19.71
CA ALA A 5 -29.00 -66.97 18.72
C ALA A 5 -28.83 -65.49 19.10
N THR A 6 -27.59 -65.06 19.28
CA THR A 6 -27.17 -63.67 19.49
C THR A 6 -27.20 -62.91 18.16
N PRO A 7 -27.64 -61.64 18.11
CA PRO A 7 -27.61 -60.84 16.88
C PRO A 7 -26.17 -60.38 16.54
N PRO A 8 -25.85 -60.14 15.25
CA PRO A 8 -24.51 -59.79 14.83
C PRO A 8 -24.14 -58.35 15.23
N VAL A 9 -22.90 -58.19 15.70
CA VAL A 9 -22.29 -56.89 15.98
C VAL A 9 -21.95 -56.21 14.65
N VAL A 10 -22.57 -55.07 14.37
CA VAL A 10 -22.25 -54.22 13.21
C VAL A 10 -20.95 -53.47 13.51
N ASP A 11 -19.86 -53.90 12.86
CA ASP A 11 -18.57 -53.21 12.91
C ASP A 11 -18.68 -51.85 12.19
N ARG A 12 -18.72 -50.76 12.96
CA ARG A 12 -18.72 -49.40 12.40
C ARG A 12 -17.28 -49.05 12.04
N ALA A 13 -16.97 -49.15 10.74
CA ALA A 13 -15.71 -48.66 10.18
C ALA A 13 -15.40 -47.23 10.69
N PRO A 14 -14.14 -46.92 11.04
CA PRO A 14 -13.77 -45.63 11.59
C PRO A 14 -14.06 -44.54 10.55
N ILE A 15 -14.95 -43.61 10.90
CA ILE A 15 -15.21 -42.40 10.11
C ILE A 15 -13.89 -41.64 10.02
N ASN A 16 -13.26 -41.72 8.85
CA ASN A 16 -12.01 -41.05 8.56
C ASN A 16 -12.22 -39.53 8.65
N ARG A 17 -11.85 -38.93 9.80
CA ARG A 17 -11.99 -37.49 10.06
C ARG A 17 -11.24 -36.62 9.03
N ALA A 18 -10.31 -37.19 8.25
CA ALA A 18 -9.62 -36.49 7.17
C ALA A 18 -10.54 -36.16 5.98
N ALA A 19 -11.65 -36.87 5.79
CA ALA A 19 -12.61 -36.57 4.72
C ALA A 19 -13.52 -35.35 5.04
N VAL A 20 -13.67 -35.01 6.32
CA VAL A 20 -14.52 -33.89 6.76
C VAL A 20 -13.82 -32.53 6.55
N ASP A 21 -12.48 -32.52 6.47
CA ASP A 21 -11.69 -31.31 6.16
C ASP A 21 -11.51 -31.06 4.66
N GLY A 22 -11.89 -32.03 3.81
CA GLY A 22 -11.69 -32.02 2.35
C GLY A 22 -12.74 -31.27 1.53
N THR A 23 -13.81 -30.76 2.17
CA THR A 23 -14.95 -30.12 1.50
C THR A 23 -15.10 -28.63 1.82
N ARG A 24 -14.01 -27.92 2.16
CA ARG A 24 -14.01 -26.47 1.92
C ARG A 24 -14.08 -26.30 0.41
N ASP A 25 -15.27 -25.97 -0.09
CA ASP A 25 -15.60 -25.58 -1.47
C ASP A 25 -14.35 -25.23 -2.26
N ALA A 26 -14.11 -25.90 -3.38
CA ALA A 26 -13.03 -25.58 -4.30
C ALA A 26 -13.22 -24.13 -4.80
N GLY A 27 -12.74 -23.16 -4.00
CA GLY A 27 -12.92 -21.74 -4.26
C GLY A 27 -12.28 -21.41 -5.59
N VAL A 28 -12.73 -20.35 -6.26
CA VAL A 28 -12.14 -19.87 -7.51
C VAL A 28 -11.14 -18.75 -7.23
N ALA A 29 -10.34 -18.37 -8.22
CA ALA A 29 -9.43 -17.23 -8.09
C ALA A 29 -10.23 -15.93 -7.85
N ALA A 30 -9.82 -15.12 -6.88
CA ALA A 30 -10.48 -13.86 -6.59
C ALA A 30 -10.16 -12.81 -7.67
N SER A 31 -11.20 -12.15 -8.19
CA SER A 31 -11.03 -11.10 -9.19
C SER A 31 -10.27 -9.90 -8.63
N PHE A 32 -9.69 -9.11 -9.53
CA PHE A 32 -8.97 -7.88 -9.19
C PHE A 32 -9.79 -6.94 -8.30
N TRP A 33 -11.04 -6.64 -8.66
CA TRP A 33 -11.86 -5.68 -7.93
C TRP A 33 -12.20 -6.09 -6.49
N LEU A 34 -12.45 -7.38 -6.25
CA LEU A 34 -12.65 -7.91 -4.89
C LEU A 34 -11.38 -7.71 -4.05
N ARG A 35 -10.21 -7.99 -4.63
CA ARG A 35 -8.92 -7.82 -3.98
C ARG A 35 -8.64 -6.34 -3.68
N SER A 36 -8.94 -5.45 -4.62
CA SER A 36 -8.75 -4.00 -4.47
C SER A 36 -9.66 -3.41 -3.40
N ALA A 37 -10.94 -3.80 -3.36
CA ALA A 37 -11.85 -3.38 -2.31
C ALA A 37 -11.40 -3.88 -0.92
N ALA A 38 -11.02 -5.17 -0.81
CA ALA A 38 -10.50 -5.73 0.43
C ALA A 38 -9.25 -5.00 0.93
N TRP A 39 -8.32 -4.71 0.01
CA TRP A 39 -7.11 -3.96 0.33
C TRP A 39 -7.43 -2.53 0.78
N SER A 40 -8.36 -1.83 0.13
CA SER A 40 -8.72 -0.45 0.53
C SER A 40 -9.31 -0.36 1.95
N VAL A 41 -10.08 -1.37 2.36
CA VAL A 41 -10.60 -1.49 3.73
C VAL A 41 -9.45 -1.71 4.71
N ASP A 42 -8.59 -2.71 4.44
CA ASP A 42 -7.43 -3.00 5.28
C ASP A 42 -6.47 -1.79 5.39
N ALA A 43 -6.18 -1.14 4.26
CA ALA A 43 -5.33 0.04 4.18
C ALA A 43 -5.90 1.23 4.97
N THR A 44 -7.22 1.39 5.00
CA THR A 44 -7.85 2.46 5.80
C THR A 44 -7.67 2.18 7.29
N LEU A 45 -7.87 0.95 7.74
CA LEU A 45 -7.67 0.57 9.15
C LEU A 45 -6.22 0.80 9.59
N ILE A 46 -5.26 0.35 8.78
CA ILE A 46 -3.82 0.55 9.04
C ILE A 46 -3.46 2.04 8.96
N GLY A 47 -4.03 2.77 8.00
CA GLY A 47 -3.79 4.19 7.78
C GLY A 47 -4.28 5.06 8.93
N VAL A 48 -5.47 4.79 9.48
CA VAL A 48 -5.97 5.48 10.67
C VAL A 48 -5.05 5.23 11.87
N ALA A 49 -4.65 3.97 12.12
CA ALA A 49 -3.71 3.66 13.19
C ALA A 49 -2.35 4.36 13.01
N THR A 50 -1.84 4.38 11.77
CA THR A 50 -0.61 5.07 11.40
C THR A 50 -0.70 6.57 11.67
N ALA A 51 -1.79 7.20 11.25
CA ALA A 51 -2.01 8.63 11.44
C ALA A 51 -2.05 8.97 12.92
N LEU A 52 -2.77 8.20 13.74
CA LEU A 52 -2.82 8.41 15.19
C LEU A 52 -1.45 8.25 15.85
N LEU A 53 -0.70 7.21 15.50
CA LEU A 53 0.62 6.94 16.09
C LEU A 53 1.71 7.94 15.66
N THR A 54 1.52 8.60 14.52
CA THR A 54 2.47 9.59 13.99
C THR A 54 1.99 11.02 14.09
N ALA A 55 0.78 11.28 14.57
CA ALA A 55 0.15 12.61 14.58
C ALA A 55 1.05 13.71 15.17
N ARG A 56 1.81 13.39 16.23
CA ARG A 56 2.74 14.32 16.89
C ARG A 56 3.87 14.85 15.99
N SER A 57 4.23 14.13 14.92
CA SER A 57 5.28 14.56 13.99
C SER A 57 4.75 15.41 12.84
N TRP A 58 3.44 15.49 12.64
CA TRP A 58 2.85 16.08 11.43
C TRP A 58 2.95 17.61 11.45
N LEU A 59 2.44 18.26 12.49
CA LEU A 59 2.48 19.72 12.61
C LEU A 59 3.92 20.28 12.54
N PRO A 60 4.90 19.74 13.31
CA PRO A 60 6.29 20.16 13.16
C PRO A 60 6.89 19.83 11.79
N GLY A 61 6.49 18.70 11.18
CA GLY A 61 6.96 18.31 9.85
C GLY A 61 6.48 19.28 8.77
N LEU A 62 5.21 19.67 8.81
CA LEU A 62 4.63 20.66 7.91
C LEU A 62 5.29 22.02 8.08
N ALA A 63 5.49 22.49 9.32
CA ALA A 63 6.19 23.74 9.58
C ALA A 63 7.63 23.76 9.04
N ARG A 64 8.36 22.64 9.14
CA ARG A 64 9.71 22.52 8.55
C ARG A 64 9.68 22.55 7.02
N LEU A 65 8.67 21.92 6.42
CA LEU A 65 8.50 21.93 4.97
C LEU A 65 8.16 23.35 4.49
N ASP A 66 7.29 24.06 5.21
CA ASP A 66 6.92 25.44 4.91
C ASP A 66 8.14 26.36 4.92
N ALA A 67 8.92 26.32 6.00
CA ALA A 67 10.15 27.09 6.11
C ALA A 67 11.20 26.71 5.04
N ALA A 68 11.24 25.45 4.60
CA ALA A 68 12.17 25.03 3.56
C ALA A 68 11.73 25.50 2.16
N VAL A 69 10.43 25.57 1.89
CA VAL A 69 9.88 26.14 0.65
C VAL A 69 10.18 27.64 0.57
N GLU A 70 10.02 28.37 1.68
CA GLU A 70 10.37 29.79 1.76
C GLU A 70 11.85 30.03 1.44
N ARG A 71 12.76 29.24 2.04
CA ARG A 71 14.20 29.32 1.73
C ARG A 71 14.52 29.08 0.27
N ILE A 72 13.83 28.16 -0.40
CA ILE A 72 13.99 27.95 -1.85
C ILE A 72 13.51 29.16 -2.65
N GLY A 73 12.38 29.74 -2.25
CA GLY A 73 11.82 30.94 -2.87
C GLY A 73 12.73 32.16 -2.76
N GLU A 74 13.44 32.33 -1.64
CA GLU A 74 14.44 33.38 -1.43
C GLU A 74 15.75 33.10 -2.17
N ALA A 75 16.16 31.83 -2.18
CA ALA A 75 17.43 31.39 -2.77
C ALA A 75 17.47 31.52 -4.29
N LEU A 76 16.44 31.01 -4.95
CA LEU A 76 16.44 30.85 -6.40
C LEU A 76 16.63 32.17 -7.16
N PRO A 77 15.96 33.29 -6.82
CA PRO A 77 16.17 34.58 -7.48
C PRO A 77 17.58 35.12 -7.27
N GLN A 78 18.10 35.06 -6.04
CA GLN A 78 19.44 35.55 -5.70
C GLN A 78 20.52 34.78 -6.46
N THR A 79 20.43 33.45 -6.45
CA THR A 79 21.34 32.57 -7.18
C THR A 79 21.23 32.78 -8.70
N LEU A 80 20.03 32.96 -9.23
CA LEU A 80 19.83 33.23 -10.65
C LEU A 80 20.44 34.57 -11.08
N GLN A 81 20.22 35.63 -10.29
CA GLN A 81 20.80 36.94 -10.56
C GLN A 81 22.34 36.87 -10.54
N ALA A 82 22.93 36.26 -9.50
CA ALA A 82 24.37 36.09 -9.39
C ALA A 82 24.96 35.26 -10.56
N ALA A 83 24.25 34.21 -10.99
CA ALA A 83 24.66 33.40 -12.12
C ALA A 83 24.62 34.18 -13.44
N VAL A 84 23.60 35.01 -13.66
CA VAL A 84 23.49 35.86 -14.86
C VAL A 84 24.61 36.91 -14.89
N GLU A 85 24.96 37.51 -13.75
CA GLU A 85 26.06 38.47 -13.65
C GLU A 85 27.43 37.84 -13.93
N GLN A 86 27.62 36.57 -13.59
CA GLN A 86 28.88 35.84 -13.76
C GLN A 86 29.00 35.10 -15.11
N ALA A 87 27.88 34.77 -15.75
CA ALA A 87 27.87 33.99 -16.96
C ALA A 87 28.47 34.75 -18.16
N SER A 88 29.40 34.12 -18.87
CA SER A 88 29.88 34.64 -20.16
C SER A 88 28.97 34.21 -21.32
N GLY A 89 28.14 33.18 -21.09
CA GLY A 89 27.08 32.75 -21.99
C GLY A 89 26.07 31.82 -21.30
N VAL A 90 24.98 31.48 -22.00
CA VAL A 90 23.87 30.67 -21.46
C VAL A 90 24.34 29.29 -20.97
N SER A 91 25.40 28.73 -21.57
CA SER A 91 26.01 27.46 -21.15
C SER A 91 26.51 27.46 -19.71
N ASP A 92 26.88 28.63 -19.18
CA ASP A 92 27.49 28.77 -17.85
C ASP A 92 26.44 28.81 -16.75
N LEU A 93 25.19 29.12 -17.09
CA LEU A 93 24.10 29.31 -16.11
C LEU A 93 23.83 28.05 -15.31
N LEU A 94 23.68 26.88 -15.95
CA LEU A 94 23.35 25.66 -15.24
C LEU A 94 24.47 25.21 -14.26
N PRO A 95 25.76 25.18 -14.65
CA PRO A 95 26.85 24.93 -13.73
C PRO A 95 26.92 25.93 -12.56
N LEU A 96 26.71 27.22 -12.82
CA LEU A 96 26.71 28.26 -11.77
C LEU A 96 25.55 28.08 -10.78
N LEU A 97 24.34 27.82 -11.28
CA LEU A 97 23.16 27.54 -10.44
C LEU A 97 23.38 26.27 -9.59
N LEU A 98 23.87 25.18 -10.18
CA LEU A 98 24.08 23.92 -9.46
C LEU A 98 25.25 23.99 -8.47
N GLY A 99 26.23 24.84 -8.72
CA GLY A 99 27.39 25.06 -7.86
C GLY A 99 27.14 26.03 -6.71
N ASP A 100 26.03 26.75 -6.73
CA ASP A 100 25.75 27.78 -5.73
C ASP A 100 25.46 27.19 -4.34
N PRO A 101 26.20 27.59 -3.30
CA PRO A 101 26.06 27.01 -1.97
C PRO A 101 24.74 27.39 -1.30
N LEU A 102 24.11 28.51 -1.67
CA LEU A 102 22.87 28.97 -1.07
C LEU A 102 21.69 28.14 -1.60
N LEU A 103 21.61 27.92 -2.91
CA LEU A 103 20.62 27.03 -3.53
C LEU A 103 20.80 25.57 -3.09
N ALA A 104 22.05 25.10 -2.96
CA ALA A 104 22.35 23.76 -2.45
C ALA A 104 21.85 23.57 -1.00
N GLN A 105 22.09 24.55 -0.12
CA GLN A 105 21.61 24.52 1.27
C GLN A 105 20.08 24.52 1.34
N ALA A 106 19.41 25.40 0.58
CA ALA A 106 17.95 25.44 0.51
C ALA A 106 17.36 24.10 0.02
N THR A 107 17.96 23.50 -1.00
CA THR A 107 17.55 22.20 -1.56
C THR A 107 17.71 21.07 -0.55
N SER A 108 18.83 21.07 0.20
CA SER A 108 19.09 20.09 1.25
C SER A 108 18.09 20.20 2.40
N ALA A 109 17.72 21.43 2.80
CA ALA A 109 16.73 21.68 3.83
C ALA A 109 15.34 21.19 3.40
N MET A 110 14.95 21.42 2.14
CA MET A 110 13.69 20.94 1.58
C MET A 110 13.66 19.41 1.54
N SER A 111 14.70 18.76 1.03
CA SER A 111 14.82 17.30 1.03
C SER A 111 14.69 16.72 2.43
N SER A 112 15.43 17.28 3.41
CA SER A 112 15.37 16.86 4.81
C SER A 112 13.97 17.03 5.42
N ALA A 113 13.30 18.15 5.16
CA ALA A 113 11.94 18.38 5.64
C ALA A 113 10.93 17.38 5.07
N ILE A 114 11.04 17.07 3.76
CA ILE A 114 10.21 16.05 3.11
C ILE A 114 10.43 14.68 3.77
N TRP A 115 11.69 14.26 3.97
CA TRP A 115 11.99 12.99 4.63
C TRP A 115 11.46 12.93 6.06
N GLN A 116 11.64 13.99 6.84
CA GLN A 116 11.15 14.05 8.22
C GLN A 116 9.61 14.01 8.31
N LEU A 117 8.92 14.56 7.32
CA LEU A 117 7.46 14.53 7.24
C LEU A 117 6.94 13.15 6.80
N LEU A 118 7.52 12.58 5.73
CA LEU A 118 6.97 11.40 5.06
C LEU A 118 7.48 10.07 5.60
N LEU A 119 8.74 9.99 6.04
CA LEU A 119 9.35 8.72 6.44
C LEU A 119 8.66 8.08 7.66
N PRO A 120 8.35 8.81 8.76
CA PRO A 120 7.70 8.19 9.92
C PRO A 120 6.36 7.52 9.60
N PRO A 121 5.38 8.16 8.93
CA PRO A 121 4.12 7.49 8.59
C PRO A 121 4.31 6.34 7.58
N ILE A 122 5.23 6.45 6.62
CA ILE A 122 5.51 5.36 5.67
C ILE A 122 6.06 4.12 6.40
N LEU A 123 7.05 4.30 7.27
CA LEU A 123 7.63 3.20 8.05
C LEU A 123 6.58 2.59 8.99
N MET A 124 5.80 3.43 9.68
CA MET A 124 4.76 2.96 10.58
C MET A 124 3.68 2.16 9.83
N PHE A 125 3.19 2.66 8.69
CA PHE A 125 2.25 1.94 7.84
C PHE A 125 2.81 0.59 7.38
N THR A 126 4.09 0.57 7.00
CA THR A 126 4.77 -0.65 6.55
C THR A 126 4.88 -1.68 7.67
N VAL A 127 5.31 -1.28 8.87
CA VAL A 127 5.43 -2.17 10.03
C VAL A 127 4.06 -2.68 10.46
N LEU A 128 3.08 -1.79 10.62
CA LEU A 128 1.71 -2.19 10.98
C LEU A 128 1.09 -3.09 9.93
N GLY A 129 1.27 -2.77 8.65
CA GLY A 129 0.79 -3.59 7.54
C GLY A 129 1.42 -4.98 7.54
N ALA A 130 2.72 -5.09 7.80
CA ALA A 130 3.41 -6.36 7.89
C ALA A 130 2.83 -7.21 9.04
N LEU A 131 2.76 -6.65 10.24
CA LEU A 131 2.22 -7.33 11.41
C LEU A 131 0.75 -7.74 11.21
N TYR A 132 -0.05 -6.83 10.66
CA TYR A 132 -1.48 -7.04 10.39
C TYR A 132 -1.67 -8.16 9.37
N HIS A 133 -1.06 -8.07 8.19
CA HIS A 133 -1.25 -9.07 7.14
C HIS A 133 -0.64 -10.42 7.53
N VAL A 134 0.59 -10.45 8.05
CA VAL A 134 1.22 -11.71 8.48
C VAL A 134 0.42 -12.37 9.60
N GLY A 135 0.02 -11.61 10.63
CA GLY A 135 -0.76 -12.13 11.74
C GLY A 135 -2.10 -12.73 11.30
N PHE A 136 -2.86 -12.01 10.48
CA PHE A 136 -4.17 -12.50 10.03
C PHE A 136 -4.10 -13.62 8.99
N GLU A 137 -3.17 -13.53 8.04
CA GLU A 137 -3.06 -14.50 6.94
C GLU A 137 -2.46 -15.84 7.40
N CYS A 138 -1.59 -15.84 8.42
CA CYS A 138 -1.08 -17.07 9.03
C CYS A 138 -2.03 -17.69 10.07
N SER A 139 -3.03 -16.95 10.53
CA SER A 139 -4.02 -17.44 11.50
C SER A 139 -4.98 -18.49 10.90
N HIS A 140 -5.77 -19.14 11.75
CA HIS A 140 -6.86 -20.04 11.33
C HIS A 140 -7.86 -19.38 10.37
N ARG A 141 -7.96 -18.03 10.40
CA ARG A 141 -8.85 -17.25 9.53
C ARG A 141 -8.35 -17.15 8.09
N ARG A 142 -7.03 -17.31 7.84
CA ARG A 142 -6.38 -17.25 6.53
C ARG A 142 -6.67 -15.97 5.72
N ALA A 143 -7.06 -14.88 6.39
CA ALA A 143 -7.57 -13.69 5.73
C ALA A 143 -7.53 -12.50 6.70
N SER A 144 -7.10 -11.34 6.19
CA SER A 144 -7.25 -10.06 6.87
C SER A 144 -8.73 -9.66 7.01
N PRO A 145 -9.10 -8.82 7.99
CA PRO A 145 -10.46 -8.31 8.17
C PRO A 145 -11.15 -7.84 6.87
N GLY A 146 -10.51 -7.03 6.03
CA GLY A 146 -11.08 -6.58 4.76
C GLY A 146 -11.29 -7.72 3.77
N LYS A 147 -10.34 -8.67 3.69
CA LYS A 147 -10.51 -9.91 2.89
C LYS A 147 -11.69 -10.74 3.39
N ARG A 148 -11.83 -10.91 4.71
CA ARG A 148 -12.93 -11.67 5.32
C ARG A 148 -14.28 -11.03 5.04
N LEU A 149 -14.37 -9.71 5.12
CA LEU A 149 -15.60 -8.96 4.84
C LEU A 149 -16.13 -9.22 3.42
N LEU A 150 -15.22 -9.48 2.48
CA LEU A 150 -15.54 -9.78 1.08
C LEU A 150 -15.51 -11.28 0.74
N GLY A 151 -15.42 -12.16 1.74
CA GLY A 151 -15.43 -13.61 1.52
C GLY A 151 -14.16 -14.16 0.86
N LEU A 152 -13.03 -13.47 1.02
CA LEU A 152 -11.73 -13.85 0.47
C LEU A 152 -10.85 -14.53 1.50
N TRP A 153 -10.01 -15.46 1.05
CA TRP A 153 -8.95 -16.05 1.85
C TRP A 153 -7.68 -16.28 1.05
N VAL A 154 -6.57 -16.45 1.76
CA VAL A 154 -5.24 -16.66 1.18
C VAL A 154 -4.75 -18.06 1.53
N GLU A 155 -4.18 -18.73 0.53
CA GLU A 155 -3.60 -20.06 0.69
C GLU A 155 -2.30 -20.19 -0.11
N SER A 156 -1.48 -21.16 0.28
CA SER A 156 -0.37 -21.61 -0.56
C SER A 156 -0.90 -22.25 -1.85
N ARG A 157 -0.09 -22.32 -2.91
CA ARG A 157 -0.40 -23.07 -4.14
C ARG A 157 -0.88 -24.51 -3.89
N GLY A 158 -0.45 -25.13 -2.79
CA GLY A 158 -0.93 -26.45 -2.35
C GLY A 158 -2.22 -26.45 -1.51
N GLY A 159 -2.97 -25.35 -1.43
CA GLY A 159 -4.22 -25.25 -0.64
C GLY A 159 -4.03 -25.16 0.88
N ARG A 160 -2.78 -25.18 1.35
CA ARG A 160 -2.45 -25.12 2.79
C ARG A 160 -2.45 -23.69 3.31
N ARG A 161 -2.57 -23.57 4.64
CA ARG A 161 -2.38 -22.31 5.36
C ARG A 161 -0.98 -21.76 5.12
N LEU A 162 -0.84 -20.44 5.12
CA LEU A 162 0.44 -19.76 4.94
C LEU A 162 1.37 -19.98 6.13
N ARG A 163 2.63 -20.25 5.82
CA ARG A 163 3.73 -20.16 6.79
C ARG A 163 4.12 -18.69 7.00
N PRO A 164 4.60 -18.28 8.20
CA PRO A 164 5.02 -16.90 8.45
C PRO A 164 6.00 -16.35 7.41
N VAL A 165 7.01 -17.13 7.02
CA VAL A 165 7.98 -16.75 5.99
C VAL A 165 7.31 -16.49 4.64
N GLN A 166 6.33 -17.31 4.23
CA GLN A 166 5.60 -17.09 2.98
C GLN A 166 4.76 -15.81 3.02
N SER A 167 4.12 -15.51 4.16
CA SER A 167 3.34 -14.29 4.30
C SER A 167 4.23 -13.05 4.37
N LEU A 168 5.41 -13.15 4.99
CA LEU A 168 6.39 -12.06 5.01
C LEU A 168 6.96 -11.79 3.61
N LEU A 169 7.32 -12.84 2.86
CA LEU A 169 7.75 -12.73 1.45
C LEU A 169 6.65 -12.13 0.59
N ARG A 170 5.40 -12.55 0.81
CA ARG A 170 4.22 -11.98 0.14
C ARG A 170 4.07 -10.49 0.44
N PHE A 171 4.25 -10.08 1.70
CA PHE A 171 4.17 -8.68 2.09
C PHE A 171 5.32 -7.86 1.47
N GLY A 172 6.57 -8.33 1.57
CA GLY A 172 7.74 -7.67 1.01
C GLY A 172 7.69 -7.56 -0.53
N ALA A 173 7.23 -8.61 -1.22
CA ALA A 173 7.00 -8.56 -2.66
C ALA A 173 5.86 -7.60 -3.06
N GLY A 174 4.94 -7.30 -2.15
CA GLY A 174 3.96 -6.23 -2.31
C GLY A 174 4.62 -4.85 -2.42
N ALA A 175 5.70 -4.61 -1.69
CA ALA A 175 6.46 -3.35 -1.78
C ALA A 175 7.11 -3.17 -3.17
N LEU A 176 7.61 -4.26 -3.78
CA LEU A 176 8.11 -4.23 -5.17
C LEU A 176 7.00 -3.84 -6.17
N SER A 177 5.75 -4.23 -5.87
CA SER A 177 4.60 -3.84 -6.69
C SER A 177 4.30 -2.34 -6.56
N TRP A 178 4.55 -1.72 -5.41
CA TRP A 178 4.44 -0.26 -5.26
C TRP A 178 5.54 0.51 -6.01
N LEU A 179 6.78 0.01 -5.98
CA LEU A 179 7.90 0.60 -6.74
C LEU A 179 7.68 0.58 -8.25
N THR A 180 6.93 -0.41 -8.76
CA THR A 180 6.60 -0.56 -10.19
C THR A 180 5.29 0.13 -10.58
N LEU A 181 4.92 1.22 -9.90
CA LEU A 181 3.67 1.97 -10.14
C LEU A 181 2.41 1.09 -10.11
N ASN A 182 2.37 0.12 -9.20
CA ASN A 182 1.29 -0.87 -9.05
C ASN A 182 1.14 -1.88 -10.21
N ALA A 183 2.08 -1.97 -11.16
CA ALA A 183 2.06 -2.97 -12.23
C ALA A 183 1.95 -4.41 -11.67
N GLY A 184 2.68 -4.71 -10.58
CA GLY A 184 2.61 -6.02 -9.93
C GLY A 184 1.24 -6.37 -9.34
N HIS A 185 0.44 -5.38 -8.92
CA HIS A 185 -0.94 -5.58 -8.49
C HIS A 185 -1.89 -5.75 -9.68
N ALA A 186 -1.66 -5.01 -10.78
CA ALA A 186 -2.47 -5.07 -11.99
C ALA A 186 -2.45 -6.46 -12.66
N MET A 187 -1.38 -7.24 -12.49
CA MET A 187 -1.33 -8.65 -12.95
C MET A 187 -2.50 -9.50 -12.44
N ALA A 188 -3.06 -9.19 -11.27
CA ALA A 188 -4.24 -9.89 -10.76
C ALA A 188 -5.53 -9.63 -11.58
N ALA A 189 -5.53 -8.67 -12.50
CA ALA A 189 -6.60 -8.48 -13.47
C ALA A 189 -6.57 -9.51 -14.60
N MET A 190 -5.43 -10.19 -14.82
CA MET A 190 -5.26 -11.15 -15.91
C MET A 190 -5.87 -12.52 -15.56
N PRO A 191 -6.93 -12.97 -16.28
CA PRO A 191 -7.47 -14.32 -16.13
C PRO A 191 -6.51 -15.38 -16.73
N PRO A 192 -6.67 -16.68 -16.39
CA PRO A 192 -7.66 -17.25 -15.49
C PRO A 192 -7.19 -17.30 -14.02
N GLN A 193 -5.91 -17.01 -13.76
CA GLN A 193 -5.28 -17.28 -12.47
C GLN A 193 -5.41 -16.12 -11.48
N HIS A 194 -5.60 -14.88 -11.97
CA HIS A 194 -5.73 -13.65 -11.16
C HIS A 194 -4.61 -13.51 -10.09
N LEU A 195 -3.37 -13.79 -10.50
CA LEU A 195 -2.21 -13.77 -9.63
C LEU A 195 -1.50 -12.42 -9.72
N ALA A 196 -1.29 -11.78 -8.57
CA ALA A 196 -0.41 -10.62 -8.49
C ALA A 196 1.06 -11.07 -8.41
N LEU A 197 1.99 -10.15 -8.66
CA LEU A 197 3.43 -10.43 -8.57
C LEU A 197 3.83 -11.04 -7.21
N HIS A 198 3.29 -10.50 -6.11
CA HIS A 198 3.56 -11.02 -4.77
C HIS A 198 2.91 -12.39 -4.50
N ASP A 199 1.81 -12.72 -5.18
CA ASP A 199 1.25 -14.07 -5.15
C ASP A 199 2.24 -15.06 -5.77
N LEU A 200 2.77 -14.70 -6.94
CA LEU A 200 3.71 -15.51 -7.71
C LEU A 200 5.01 -15.77 -6.95
N LEU A 201 5.65 -14.70 -6.45
CA LEU A 201 6.93 -14.77 -5.74
C LEU A 201 6.82 -15.54 -4.42
N ALA A 202 5.70 -15.41 -3.70
CA ALA A 202 5.51 -16.10 -2.43
C ALA A 202 4.92 -17.53 -2.57
N GLY A 203 4.56 -17.95 -3.79
CA GLY A 203 3.88 -19.24 -4.01
C GLY A 203 2.50 -19.31 -3.34
N THR A 204 1.76 -18.20 -3.41
CA THR A 204 0.46 -18.01 -2.76
C THR A 204 -0.63 -17.66 -3.77
N ARG A 205 -1.89 -17.72 -3.36
CA ARG A 205 -3.04 -17.26 -4.15
C ARG A 205 -4.18 -16.80 -3.25
N VAL A 206 -4.98 -15.87 -3.76
CA VAL A 206 -6.23 -15.42 -3.11
C VAL A 206 -7.43 -16.12 -3.76
N ARG A 207 -8.27 -16.70 -2.93
CA ARG A 207 -9.46 -17.46 -3.36
C ARG A 207 -10.74 -16.86 -2.81
N THR A 208 -11.83 -17.17 -3.49
CA THR A 208 -13.19 -16.76 -3.14
C THR A 208 -14.18 -17.89 -3.48
N ARG A 209 -15.39 -17.84 -2.92
CA ARG A 209 -16.46 -18.76 -3.34
C ARG A 209 -16.84 -18.54 -4.82
N PRO A 210 -17.22 -19.59 -5.56
CA PRO A 210 -17.80 -19.45 -6.89
C PRO A 210 -18.99 -18.49 -6.87
N GLY A 211 -19.11 -17.65 -7.90
CA GLY A 211 -20.21 -16.68 -8.01
C GLY A 211 -20.08 -15.44 -7.11
N ASN A 212 -19.05 -15.33 -6.26
CA ASN A 212 -18.82 -14.10 -5.49
C ASN A 212 -18.47 -12.93 -6.41
N ARG A 213 -19.26 -11.86 -6.34
CA ARG A 213 -19.09 -10.63 -7.11
C ARG A 213 -18.90 -9.47 -6.15
N LEU A 214 -18.33 -8.36 -6.63
CA LEU A 214 -18.16 -7.17 -5.82
C LEU A 214 -19.55 -6.63 -5.39
N PRO A 215 -19.87 -6.59 -4.08
CA PRO A 215 -21.15 -6.06 -3.63
C PRO A 215 -21.20 -4.53 -3.81
N LEU A 216 -22.40 -3.97 -3.94
CA LEU A 216 -22.60 -2.54 -4.21
C LEU A 216 -21.92 -1.64 -3.17
N TRP A 217 -22.02 -1.97 -1.88
CA TRP A 217 -21.37 -1.19 -0.82
C TRP A 217 -19.85 -1.13 -1.01
N ALA A 218 -19.23 -2.22 -1.47
CA ALA A 218 -17.79 -2.30 -1.65
C ALA A 218 -17.34 -1.53 -2.90
N MET A 219 -18.19 -1.48 -3.93
CA MET A 219 -18.00 -0.62 -5.09
C MET A 219 -18.09 0.86 -4.69
N VAL A 220 -19.15 1.26 -3.98
CA VAL A 220 -19.31 2.64 -3.48
C VAL A 220 -18.13 3.04 -2.59
N TRP A 221 -17.74 2.16 -1.66
CA TRP A 221 -16.57 2.36 -0.82
C TRP A 221 -15.29 2.57 -1.64
N LEU A 222 -15.00 1.67 -2.59
CA LEU A 222 -13.79 1.74 -3.39
C LEU A 222 -13.75 3.02 -4.23
N THR A 223 -14.89 3.40 -4.82
CA THR A 223 -15.00 4.66 -5.56
C THR A 223 -14.80 5.87 -4.66
N ALA A 224 -15.43 5.92 -3.49
CA ALA A 224 -15.26 7.00 -2.53
C ALA A 224 -13.81 7.10 -2.03
N PHE A 225 -13.18 5.96 -1.75
CA PHE A 225 -11.77 5.89 -1.37
C PHE A 225 -10.85 6.43 -2.47
N MET A 226 -11.06 6.05 -3.73
CA MET A 226 -10.29 6.57 -4.86
C MET A 226 -10.53 8.07 -5.10
N ALA A 227 -11.79 8.52 -5.02
CA ALA A 227 -12.16 9.92 -5.19
C ALA A 227 -11.54 10.81 -4.10
N LEU A 228 -11.56 10.36 -2.85
CA LEU A 228 -10.92 11.07 -1.74
C LEU A 228 -9.42 11.26 -1.99
N GLN A 229 -8.72 10.21 -2.41
CA GLN A 229 -7.29 10.30 -2.73
C GLN A 229 -7.02 11.24 -3.90
N ALA A 230 -7.85 11.21 -4.94
CA ALA A 230 -7.74 12.14 -6.07
C ALA A 230 -7.93 13.60 -5.62
N VAL A 231 -8.92 13.88 -4.76
CA VAL A 231 -9.14 15.23 -4.21
C VAL A 231 -7.95 15.68 -3.38
N VAL A 232 -7.39 14.82 -2.51
CA VAL A 232 -6.22 15.15 -1.69
C VAL A 232 -5.02 15.49 -2.57
N VAL A 233 -4.72 14.66 -3.57
CA VAL A 233 -3.61 14.90 -4.51
C VAL A 233 -3.83 16.20 -5.28
N LEU A 234 -5.01 16.42 -5.84
CA LEU A 234 -5.33 17.64 -6.59
C LEU A 234 -5.19 18.88 -5.71
N LYS A 235 -5.78 18.89 -4.51
CA LYS A 235 -5.68 20.02 -3.58
C LYS A 235 -4.24 20.31 -3.20
N TRP A 236 -3.44 19.28 -2.93
CA TRP A 236 -2.03 19.43 -2.62
C TRP A 236 -1.25 20.02 -3.82
N SER A 237 -1.46 19.50 -5.03
CA SER A 237 -0.83 20.02 -6.25
C SER A 237 -1.18 21.48 -6.51
N PHE A 238 -2.45 21.87 -6.35
CA PHE A 238 -2.86 23.27 -6.49
C PHE A 238 -2.26 24.16 -5.41
N ALA A 239 -2.19 23.71 -4.16
CA ALA A 239 -1.57 24.47 -3.08
C ALA A 239 -0.06 24.69 -3.33
N VAL A 240 0.65 23.66 -3.79
CA VAL A 240 2.06 23.78 -4.18
C VAL A 240 2.22 24.76 -5.34
N ALA A 241 1.42 24.63 -6.40
CA ALA A 241 1.47 25.51 -7.55
C ALA A 241 1.20 26.98 -7.18
N ALA A 242 0.20 27.25 -6.33
CA ALA A 242 -0.11 28.61 -5.86
C ALA A 242 1.04 29.23 -5.05
N ARG A 243 1.73 28.44 -4.21
CA ARG A 243 2.89 28.91 -3.44
C ARG A 243 4.08 29.23 -4.34
N TRP A 244 4.33 28.40 -5.35
CA TRP A 244 5.35 28.67 -6.35
C TRP A 244 5.05 29.94 -7.14
N GLN A 245 3.80 30.15 -7.53
CA GLN A 245 3.40 31.36 -8.25
C GLN A 245 3.62 32.62 -7.40
N LEU A 246 3.20 32.62 -6.12
CA LEU A 246 3.42 33.75 -5.22
C LEU A 246 4.91 34.05 -5.01
N ALA A 247 5.74 33.01 -4.87
CA ALA A 247 7.19 33.18 -4.74
C ALA A 247 7.81 33.84 -5.99
N LEU A 248 7.38 33.40 -7.19
CA LEU A 248 7.83 34.00 -8.45
C LEU A 248 7.37 35.45 -8.60
N GLU A 249 6.12 35.75 -8.26
CA GLU A 249 5.59 37.13 -8.32
C GLU A 249 6.35 38.05 -7.35
N SER A 250 6.64 37.59 -6.13
CA SER A 250 7.43 38.38 -5.18
C SER A 250 8.86 38.65 -5.64
N ALA A 251 9.46 37.72 -6.38
CA ALA A 251 10.82 37.85 -6.91
C ALA A 251 10.92 38.75 -8.16
N LEU A 252 9.81 38.94 -8.89
CA LEU A 252 9.77 39.77 -10.10
C LEU A 252 9.39 41.22 -9.82
N ILE A 253 8.67 41.47 -8.72
CA ILE A 253 8.12 42.79 -8.37
C ILE A 253 8.94 43.48 -7.26
N GLY A 254 9.68 42.71 -6.44
CA GLY A 254 10.59 43.21 -5.41
C GLY A 254 12.01 43.39 -5.94
#